data_AF-A0A8H3X1A2-F1
#
_entry.id   AF-A0A8H3X1A2-F1
#
_cell.length_a   1.000
_cell.length_b   1.000
_cell.length_c   1.000
_cell.angle_alpha   90.00
_cell.angle_beta   90.00
_cell.angle_gamma   90.00
#
_symmetry.space_group_name_H-M   'P 1'
#
loop_
_entity.id
_entity.type
_entity.pdbx_description
1 polymer ?
#
loop_
_entity_poly.entity_id
_entity_poly.type
_entity_poly.pdbx_seq_one_letter_code
_entity_poly.pdbx_strand_id
1 'polypeptide(L)'
;MAQEIFNGLKNNQKTGTKHIIFQQNNDVHPSWGVQADQQSSPFTFSDGVLNISAFEKLKGEFDLASFPHLRKITFQGNAHFKVLESIDLSKNEKLNKIIILNQNQFFHNNDFILLIKEMQSNRIVLSYYEDTSRGVWVEKYKSLREQAMIPYLLVEDRKLEQLEAEIAELRQSFNHKVQMIADLNQKIQQTPTLSQFRELNNIVLGCTELNYNKLKQEIKRLKLKDFNPYFQEQKNTFERLMATAKNKAGDSLKSILDLLLQTNKQIIESEYENNNNNSFTRGQLQGQLTTCQTLLQTKFTLEELQSLLDKQKELRRLEKHSVILQQDVYK
;
A
#
# COMPACT_ATOMS: atom_id res chain seq x y z
N MET A 1 28.03 26.39 -31.90
CA MET A 1 27.94 25.13 -31.11
C MET A 1 28.76 24.04 -31.79
N ALA A 2 29.38 23.12 -31.04
CA ALA A 2 30.15 22.00 -31.60
C ALA A 2 29.38 21.19 -32.68
N GLN A 3 28.04 21.15 -32.58
CA GLN A 3 27.14 20.45 -33.51
C GLN A 3 27.17 20.99 -34.95
N GLU A 4 27.52 22.26 -35.16
CA GLU A 4 27.51 22.90 -36.49
C GLU A 4 28.51 22.26 -37.45
N ILE A 5 29.58 21.64 -36.92
CA ILE A 5 30.59 20.93 -37.73
C ILE A 5 29.98 19.77 -38.51
N PHE A 6 28.89 19.16 -38.02
CA PHE A 6 28.22 18.04 -38.69
C PHE A 6 27.06 18.45 -39.60
N ASN A 7 26.75 19.74 -39.70
CA ASN A 7 25.70 20.20 -40.62
C ASN A 7 26.10 19.98 -42.09
N GLY A 8 27.40 19.94 -42.39
CA GLY A 8 27.92 19.62 -43.72
C GLY A 8 27.94 18.13 -44.08
N LEU A 9 27.67 17.22 -43.14
CA LEU A 9 27.64 15.78 -43.40
C LEU A 9 26.30 15.35 -43.99
N LYS A 10 26.35 14.59 -45.08
CA LYS A 10 25.17 13.96 -45.67
C LYS A 10 24.61 12.88 -44.75
N ASN A 11 23.31 12.61 -44.83
CA ASN A 11 22.64 11.63 -43.97
C ASN A 11 23.28 10.23 -44.06
N ASN A 12 23.65 9.79 -45.27
CA ASN A 12 24.32 8.50 -45.47
C ASN A 12 25.74 8.45 -44.85
N GLN A 13 26.44 9.58 -44.75
CA GLN A 13 27.71 9.65 -44.03
C GLN A 13 27.45 9.53 -42.52
N LYS A 14 26.46 10.26 -41.99
CA LYS A 14 26.07 10.19 -40.57
C LYS A 14 25.64 8.78 -40.15
N THR A 15 24.73 8.14 -40.89
CA THR A 15 24.28 6.77 -40.59
C THR A 15 25.34 5.71 -40.91
N GLY A 16 26.24 5.98 -41.86
CA GLY A 16 27.32 5.09 -42.27
C GLY A 16 28.54 5.10 -41.35
N THR A 17 28.73 6.14 -40.54
CA THR A 17 29.86 6.27 -39.61
C THR A 17 29.81 5.19 -38.53
N LYS A 18 30.88 4.40 -38.46
CA LYS A 18 31.14 3.38 -37.43
C LYS A 18 32.33 3.75 -36.54
N HIS A 19 33.21 4.64 -37.01
CA HIS A 19 34.41 5.07 -36.29
C HIS A 19 34.61 6.57 -36.47
N ILE A 20 34.78 7.30 -35.37
CA ILE A 20 35.19 8.72 -35.38
C ILE A 20 36.65 8.82 -34.92
N ILE A 21 37.45 9.59 -35.64
CA ILE A 21 38.84 9.90 -35.30
C ILE A 21 38.98 11.40 -35.13
N PHE A 22 39.46 11.84 -33.97
CA PHE A 22 39.90 13.21 -33.74
C PHE A 22 41.41 13.25 -33.91
N GLN A 23 41.89 13.95 -34.95
CA GLN A 23 43.31 14.06 -35.25
C GLN A 23 43.69 15.51 -35.55
N GLN A 24 44.89 15.94 -35.16
CA GLN A 24 45.40 17.25 -35.58
C GLN A 24 45.97 17.12 -36.98
N ASN A 25 45.61 18.03 -37.90
CA ASN A 25 46.25 18.11 -39.20
C ASN A 25 47.69 18.58 -38.97
N ASN A 26 48.67 17.70 -39.19
CA ASN A 26 50.09 18.04 -39.14
C ASN A 26 50.54 18.86 -40.38
N ASP A 27 49.67 19.02 -41.39
CA ASP A 27 50.02 19.59 -42.70
C ASP A 27 50.07 21.12 -42.76
N VAL A 28 50.02 21.84 -41.63
CA VAL A 28 50.21 23.30 -41.62
C VAL A 28 51.41 23.68 -40.78
N HIS A 29 52.59 23.28 -41.23
CA HIS A 29 53.81 24.00 -40.89
C HIS A 29 53.88 25.24 -41.81
N PRO A 30 53.88 26.48 -41.30
CA PRO A 30 53.87 27.69 -42.12
C PRO A 30 55.26 28.02 -42.70
N SER A 31 56.12 27.02 -42.95
CA SER A 31 57.53 27.26 -43.34
C SER A 31 57.73 27.61 -44.81
N TRP A 32 56.69 27.59 -45.65
CA TRP A 32 56.76 28.03 -47.05
C TRP A 32 55.51 28.84 -47.37
N GLY A 33 55.69 30.13 -47.67
CA GLY A 33 54.64 31.15 -47.79
C GLY A 33 53.68 30.97 -48.97
N VAL A 34 52.89 29.89 -48.95
CA VAL A 34 51.74 29.70 -49.83
C VAL A 34 50.48 30.01 -49.03
N GLN A 35 49.75 31.04 -49.45
CA GLN A 35 48.44 31.38 -48.90
C GLN A 35 47.49 30.17 -49.02
N ALA A 36 47.09 29.62 -47.89
CA ALA A 36 46.12 28.54 -47.80
C ALA A 36 44.69 29.09 -47.91
N ASP A 37 44.29 29.50 -49.12
CA ASP A 37 42.90 29.87 -49.45
C ASP A 37 42.07 28.69 -49.98
N GLN A 38 42.49 27.45 -49.70
CA GLN A 38 41.63 26.28 -49.90
C GLN A 38 40.98 25.90 -48.58
N GLN A 39 39.65 26.13 -48.51
CA GLN A 39 38.75 25.54 -47.53
C GLN A 39 38.86 24.01 -47.60
N SER A 40 39.86 23.46 -46.91
CA SER A 40 39.90 22.03 -46.62
C SER A 40 38.73 21.73 -45.70
N SER A 41 37.87 20.81 -46.14
CA SER A 41 36.75 20.32 -45.34
C SER A 41 37.26 19.95 -43.94
N PRO A 42 36.59 20.39 -42.85
CA PRO A 42 37.01 20.11 -41.47
C PRO A 42 36.93 18.62 -41.10
N PHE A 43 36.42 17.80 -42.02
CA PHE A 43 36.32 16.37 -41.91
C PHE A 43 36.54 15.66 -43.25
N THR A 44 37.01 14.42 -43.18
CA THR A 44 37.03 13.47 -44.30
C THR A 44 36.25 12.21 -43.91
N PHE A 45 35.59 11.58 -44.88
CA PHE A 45 34.81 10.37 -44.66
C PHE A 45 35.21 9.29 -45.66
N SER A 46 35.65 8.14 -45.16
CA SER A 46 36.05 6.98 -45.97
C SER A 46 35.70 5.70 -45.23
N ASP A 47 35.02 4.76 -45.90
CA ASP A 47 34.74 3.41 -45.38
C ASP A 47 34.09 3.36 -43.97
N GLY A 48 33.20 4.31 -43.68
CA GLY A 48 32.54 4.42 -42.38
C GLY A 48 33.43 5.00 -41.27
N VAL A 49 34.59 5.54 -41.62
CA VAL A 49 35.47 6.31 -40.73
C VAL A 49 35.26 7.79 -41.02
N LEU A 50 34.87 8.54 -39.99
CA LEU A 50 34.79 9.99 -40.00
C LEU A 50 36.02 10.55 -39.30
N ASN A 51 36.86 11.23 -40.05
CA ASN A 51 38.05 11.88 -39.54
C ASN A 51 37.76 13.37 -39.34
N ILE A 52 38.04 13.90 -38.15
CA ILE A 52 37.76 15.29 -37.76
C ILE A 52 39.11 15.96 -37.47
N SER A 53 39.52 16.85 -38.37
CA SER A 53 40.81 17.55 -38.31
C SER A 53 40.73 18.92 -37.63
N ALA A 54 39.55 19.54 -37.60
CA ALA A 54 39.31 20.86 -37.01
C ALA A 54 38.66 20.79 -35.62
N PHE A 55 39.01 19.78 -34.80
CA PHE A 55 38.38 19.54 -33.51
C PHE A 55 38.66 20.67 -32.48
N GLU A 56 39.69 21.49 -32.68
CA GLU A 56 39.98 22.68 -31.86
C GLU A 56 38.83 23.73 -31.90
N LYS A 57 37.95 23.64 -32.91
CA LYS A 57 36.78 24.50 -33.07
C LYS A 57 35.53 23.97 -32.34
N LEU A 58 35.58 22.76 -31.78
CA LEU A 58 34.49 22.19 -30.99
C LEU A 58 34.40 22.93 -29.65
N LYS A 59 33.21 23.49 -29.35
CA LYS A 59 32.93 24.22 -28.12
C LYS A 59 31.58 23.81 -27.51
N GLY A 60 31.52 23.79 -26.19
CA GLY A 60 30.30 23.45 -25.43
C GLY A 60 30.02 21.95 -25.41
N GLU A 61 28.75 21.58 -25.49
CA GLU A 61 28.31 20.18 -25.53
C GLU A 61 28.34 19.62 -26.96
N PHE A 62 28.76 18.36 -27.08
CA PHE A 62 28.90 17.69 -28.37
C PHE A 62 28.11 16.38 -28.43
N ASP A 63 27.03 16.37 -29.21
CA ASP A 63 26.10 15.25 -29.27
C ASP A 63 26.37 14.34 -30.48
N LEU A 64 26.71 13.07 -30.20
CA LEU A 64 26.97 12.05 -31.22
C LEU A 64 25.74 11.21 -31.60
N ALA A 65 24.53 11.58 -31.17
CA ALA A 65 23.27 10.89 -31.51
C ALA A 65 23.02 10.76 -33.02
N SER A 66 23.59 11.69 -33.82
CA SER A 66 23.52 11.63 -35.29
C SER A 66 24.22 10.41 -35.91
N PHE A 67 25.01 9.64 -35.14
CA PHE A 67 25.78 8.49 -35.61
C PHE A 67 25.28 7.17 -34.98
N PRO A 68 24.12 6.64 -35.38
CA PRO A 68 23.48 5.49 -34.72
C PRO A 68 24.26 4.18 -34.85
N HIS A 69 25.23 4.10 -35.77
CA HIS A 69 26.09 2.93 -35.98
C HIS A 69 27.51 3.09 -35.42
N LEU A 70 27.78 4.17 -34.68
CA LEU A 70 29.07 4.42 -34.07
C LEU A 70 29.46 3.27 -33.12
N ARG A 71 30.62 2.67 -33.37
CA ARG A 71 31.20 1.56 -32.58
C ARG A 71 32.48 1.97 -31.88
N LYS A 72 33.21 2.92 -32.45
CA LYS A 72 34.57 3.27 -32.02
C LYS A 72 34.81 4.77 -32.06
N ILE A 73 35.51 5.29 -31.05
CA ILE A 73 36.06 6.65 -31.05
C ILE A 73 37.57 6.57 -30.86
N THR A 74 38.33 7.40 -31.56
CA THR A 74 39.78 7.50 -31.38
C THR A 74 40.17 8.96 -31.20
N PHE A 75 40.87 9.22 -30.11
CA PHE A 75 41.56 10.47 -29.86
C PHE A 75 43.03 10.27 -30.17
N GLN A 76 43.54 10.98 -31.17
CA GLN A 76 44.97 10.98 -31.50
C GLN A 76 45.71 11.91 -30.54
N GLY A 77 46.94 11.59 -30.17
CA GLY A 77 47.66 12.20 -29.03
C GLY A 77 47.79 13.71 -28.96
N ASN A 78 47.73 14.37 -30.11
CA ASN A 78 47.83 15.82 -30.20
C ASN A 78 46.43 16.49 -30.16
N ALA A 79 45.37 15.72 -29.89
CA ALA A 79 44.03 16.24 -29.74
C ALA A 79 43.94 17.05 -28.44
N HIS A 80 43.75 18.36 -28.58
CA HIS A 80 43.54 19.32 -27.51
C HIS A 80 42.20 20.07 -27.70
N PHE A 81 41.21 19.72 -26.91
CA PHE A 81 39.91 20.35 -26.83
C PHE A 81 39.96 21.51 -25.82
N LYS A 82 40.19 22.73 -26.30
CA LYS A 82 40.33 23.91 -25.43
C LYS A 82 39.04 24.35 -24.73
N VAL A 83 37.87 24.04 -25.30
CA VAL A 83 36.57 24.61 -24.87
C VAL A 83 35.43 23.60 -24.98
N LEU A 84 35.75 22.31 -25.04
CA LEU A 84 34.74 21.25 -25.08
C LEU A 84 34.34 20.92 -23.64
N GLU A 85 33.06 21.02 -23.32
CA GLU A 85 32.54 20.77 -21.98
C GLU A 85 32.16 19.30 -21.83
N SER A 86 31.47 18.73 -22.83
CA SER A 86 31.01 17.36 -22.78
C SER A 86 30.87 16.70 -24.15
N ILE A 87 30.92 15.38 -24.17
CA ILE A 87 30.55 14.55 -25.33
C ILE A 87 29.41 13.63 -24.92
N ASP A 88 28.24 13.80 -25.53
CA ASP A 88 27.10 12.92 -25.32
C ASP A 88 27.19 11.68 -26.21
N LEU A 89 27.31 10.54 -25.53
CA LEU A 89 27.37 9.21 -26.12
C LEU A 89 26.11 8.40 -25.78
N SER A 90 25.17 8.96 -25.03
CA SER A 90 24.02 8.27 -24.44
C SER A 90 23.15 7.57 -25.49
N LYS A 91 23.06 8.13 -26.70
CA LYS A 91 22.29 7.56 -27.82
C LYS A 91 23.09 6.63 -28.74
N ASN A 92 24.41 6.45 -28.52
CA ASN A 92 25.25 5.56 -29.32
C ASN A 92 25.28 4.13 -28.75
N GLU A 93 24.17 3.41 -28.89
CA GLU A 93 23.99 2.08 -28.33
C GLU A 93 24.92 0.99 -28.89
N LYS A 94 25.72 1.27 -29.93
CA LYS A 94 26.69 0.33 -30.50
C LYS A 94 28.14 0.64 -30.13
N LEU A 95 28.39 1.77 -29.44
CA LEU A 95 29.73 2.17 -29.02
C LEU A 95 30.28 1.17 -27.99
N ASN A 96 31.46 0.62 -28.27
CA ASN A 96 32.11 -0.35 -27.40
C ASN A 96 33.61 -0.11 -27.20
N LYS A 97 34.23 0.82 -27.94
CA LYS A 97 35.66 1.10 -27.81
C LYS A 97 35.96 2.59 -27.90
N ILE A 98 36.70 3.11 -26.94
CA ILE A 98 37.35 4.42 -27.00
C ILE A 98 38.86 4.16 -27.02
N ILE A 99 39.58 4.77 -27.95
CA ILE A 99 41.03 4.65 -28.06
C ILE A 99 41.67 6.02 -27.81
N ILE A 100 42.67 6.05 -26.94
CA ILE A 100 43.55 7.21 -26.75
C ILE A 100 44.95 6.83 -27.20
N LEU A 101 45.41 7.45 -28.28
CA LEU A 101 46.79 7.31 -28.74
C LEU A 101 47.63 8.39 -28.04
N ASN A 102 48.80 8.04 -27.49
CA ASN A 102 49.72 8.96 -26.80
C ASN A 102 49.06 9.71 -25.60
N GLN A 103 48.91 8.97 -24.50
CA GLN A 103 48.16 9.37 -23.31
C GLN A 103 48.70 10.57 -22.54
N ASN A 104 50.03 10.71 -22.48
CA ASN A 104 50.67 11.67 -21.58
C ASN A 104 50.22 13.10 -21.87
N GLN A 105 49.97 13.42 -23.14
CA GLN A 105 49.48 14.73 -23.54
C GLN A 105 47.94 14.81 -23.50
N PHE A 106 47.24 13.72 -23.80
CA PHE A 106 45.79 13.74 -23.91
C PHE A 106 45.10 14.10 -22.58
N PHE A 107 45.43 13.44 -21.48
CA PHE A 107 44.73 13.69 -20.20
C PHE A 107 45.13 15.01 -19.53
N HIS A 108 46.32 15.54 -19.82
CA HIS A 108 46.75 16.84 -19.29
C HIS A 108 46.10 18.01 -20.03
N ASN A 109 45.74 17.81 -21.29
CA ASN A 109 45.26 18.87 -22.16
C ASN A 109 43.73 18.89 -22.28
N ASN A 110 43.01 17.87 -21.82
CA ASN A 110 41.58 17.75 -22.06
C ASN A 110 40.79 17.58 -20.76
N ASP A 111 39.87 18.52 -20.52
CA ASP A 111 38.97 18.52 -19.37
C ASP A 111 37.51 18.59 -19.87
N PHE A 112 37.02 17.44 -20.34
CA PHE A 112 35.63 17.28 -20.77
C PHE A 112 35.01 16.04 -20.12
N ILE A 113 33.68 16.04 -20.03
CA ILE A 113 32.92 14.95 -19.41
C ILE A 113 32.23 14.12 -20.49
N LEU A 114 32.25 12.79 -20.37
CA LEU A 114 31.42 11.91 -21.20
C LEU A 114 30.02 11.78 -20.58
N LEU A 115 28.97 12.07 -21.35
CA LEU A 115 27.59 11.74 -20.95
C LEU A 115 27.26 10.36 -21.50
N ILE A 116 27.02 9.39 -20.62
CA ILE A 116 26.81 7.99 -21.01
C ILE A 116 25.63 7.38 -20.25
N LYS A 117 24.98 6.38 -20.83
CA LYS A 117 24.03 5.55 -20.07
C LYS A 117 24.78 4.58 -19.16
N GLU A 118 24.16 4.21 -18.03
CA GLU A 118 24.69 3.19 -17.12
C GLU A 118 25.05 1.88 -17.83
N MET A 119 24.17 1.41 -18.73
CA MET A 119 24.41 0.19 -19.54
C MET A 119 25.64 0.30 -20.44
N GLN A 120 25.98 1.50 -20.92
CA GLN A 120 27.15 1.73 -21.78
C GLN A 120 28.45 1.74 -20.96
N SER A 121 28.42 2.23 -19.71
CA SER A 121 29.59 2.26 -18.83
C SER A 121 30.25 0.89 -18.63
N ASN A 122 29.45 -0.18 -18.63
CA ASN A 122 29.93 -1.55 -18.44
C ASN A 122 30.50 -2.19 -19.72
N ARG A 123 30.20 -1.62 -20.89
CA ARG A 123 30.53 -2.21 -22.19
C ARG A 123 31.65 -1.49 -22.92
N ILE A 124 31.77 -0.17 -22.73
CA ILE A 124 32.80 0.61 -23.39
C ILE A 124 34.15 0.27 -22.78
N VAL A 125 35.08 -0.21 -23.62
CA VAL A 125 36.47 -0.45 -23.25
C VAL A 125 37.31 0.74 -23.68
N LEU A 126 38.07 1.30 -22.75
CA LEU A 126 39.11 2.28 -23.01
C LEU A 126 40.42 1.55 -23.34
N SER A 127 40.97 1.79 -24.52
CA SER A 127 42.28 1.29 -24.96
C SER A 127 43.27 2.44 -25.09
N TYR A 128 44.47 2.24 -24.55
CA TYR A 128 45.47 3.29 -24.46
C TYR A 128 46.90 2.73 -24.47
N TYR A 129 47.90 3.53 -24.82
CA TYR A 129 49.31 3.09 -24.87
C TYR A 129 50.12 3.70 -23.74
N GLU A 130 50.66 2.85 -22.86
CA GLU A 130 51.51 3.25 -21.73
C GLU A 130 52.99 3.03 -22.08
N ASP A 131 53.83 4.01 -21.79
CA ASP A 131 55.28 3.89 -21.98
C ASP A 131 55.87 3.06 -20.85
N THR A 132 56.62 2.03 -21.21
CA THR A 132 57.39 1.26 -20.23
C THR A 132 58.70 1.99 -19.95
N SER A 133 59.33 1.74 -18.80
CA SER A 133 60.64 2.31 -18.44
C SER A 133 61.79 2.00 -19.42
N ARG A 134 61.51 1.30 -20.52
CA ARG A 134 62.45 0.91 -21.59
C ARG A 134 62.10 1.52 -22.95
N GLY A 135 61.15 2.47 -23.03
CA GLY A 135 60.75 3.12 -24.28
C GLY A 135 59.90 2.25 -25.21
N VAL A 136 59.29 1.19 -24.67
CA VAL A 136 58.36 0.31 -25.41
C VAL A 136 56.94 0.67 -25.01
N TRP A 137 56.11 0.98 -26.00
CA TRP A 137 54.69 1.27 -25.80
C TRP A 137 53.88 -0.02 -25.71
N VAL A 138 53.14 -0.20 -24.61
CA VAL A 138 52.27 -1.35 -24.41
C VAL A 138 50.82 -0.89 -24.43
N GLU A 139 50.00 -1.54 -25.26
CA GLU A 139 48.56 -1.30 -25.25
C GLU A 139 47.93 -1.88 -23.99
N LYS A 140 47.13 -1.07 -23.31
CA LYS A 140 46.37 -1.41 -22.11
C LYS A 140 44.89 -1.23 -22.39
N TYR A 141 44.09 -1.95 -21.62
CA TYR A 141 42.64 -1.98 -21.73
C TYR A 141 42.02 -1.85 -20.34
N LYS A 142 41.03 -0.99 -20.19
CA LYS A 142 40.20 -0.88 -18.97
C LYS A 142 38.74 -0.69 -19.34
N SER A 143 37.83 -1.23 -18.55
CA SER A 143 36.41 -0.85 -18.65
C SER A 143 36.24 0.63 -18.31
N LEU A 144 35.33 1.33 -18.98
CA LEU A 144 35.05 2.74 -18.72
C LEU A 144 34.61 2.97 -17.26
N ARG A 145 33.95 1.98 -16.64
CA ARG A 145 33.54 1.99 -15.23
C ARG A 145 34.70 1.80 -14.23
N GLU A 146 35.77 1.15 -14.64
CA GLU A 146 36.90 0.78 -13.77
C GLU A 146 38.07 1.78 -13.86
N GLN A 147 37.98 2.75 -14.76
CA GLN A 147 38.99 3.76 -14.99
C GLN A 147 38.55 5.12 -14.41
N ALA A 148 39.51 5.89 -13.90
CA ALA A 148 39.32 7.25 -13.39
C ALA A 148 39.97 8.31 -14.30
N MET A 149 40.28 7.95 -15.54
CA MET A 149 41.10 8.75 -16.46
C MET A 149 40.26 9.71 -17.31
N ILE A 150 39.02 9.34 -17.64
CA ILE A 150 38.03 10.21 -18.30
C ILE A 150 36.82 10.34 -17.38
N PRO A 151 36.48 11.56 -16.91
CA PRO A 151 35.24 11.82 -16.19
C PRO A 151 34.01 11.47 -17.02
N TYR A 152 33.01 10.86 -16.40
CA TYR A 152 31.72 10.60 -17.06
C TYR A 152 30.55 10.83 -16.11
N LEU A 153 29.41 11.25 -16.67
CA LEU A 153 28.14 11.43 -15.98
C LEU A 153 27.11 10.45 -16.55
N LEU A 154 26.32 9.85 -15.66
CA LEU A 154 25.27 8.92 -16.05
C LEU A 154 24.00 9.66 -16.47
N VAL A 155 23.55 9.41 -17.70
CA VAL A 155 22.26 9.88 -18.22
C VAL A 155 21.22 8.78 -17.96
N GLU A 156 20.29 9.03 -17.04
CA GLU A 156 19.25 8.07 -16.64
C GLU A 156 18.06 8.05 -17.62
N ASP A 157 18.12 7.22 -18.68
CA ASP A 157 16.95 7.02 -19.57
C ASP A 157 15.85 6.14 -18.91
N ARG A 158 16.19 5.31 -17.90
CA ARG A 158 15.23 4.34 -17.30
C ARG A 158 14.09 4.97 -16.51
N LYS A 159 14.25 6.17 -15.97
CA LYS A 159 13.19 6.83 -15.19
C LYS A 159 12.11 7.44 -16.06
N LEU A 160 12.45 7.91 -17.27
CA LEU A 160 11.50 8.62 -18.12
C LEU A 160 10.44 7.68 -18.70
N GLU A 161 10.86 6.55 -19.28
CA GLU A 161 9.91 5.55 -19.85
C GLU A 161 9.01 4.94 -18.77
N GLN A 162 9.53 4.70 -17.56
CA GLN A 162 8.73 4.22 -16.43
C GLN A 162 7.70 5.27 -15.98
N LEU A 163 8.09 6.54 -15.92
CA LEU A 163 7.20 7.64 -15.55
C LEU A 163 6.12 7.86 -16.61
N GLU A 164 6.47 7.74 -17.90
CA GLU A 164 5.53 7.84 -19.01
C GLU A 164 4.49 6.70 -18.98
N ALA A 165 4.92 5.47 -18.68
CA ALA A 165 4.02 4.33 -18.49
C ALA A 165 3.07 4.53 -17.29
N GLU A 166 3.60 5.00 -16.16
CA GLU A 166 2.79 5.27 -14.96
C GLU A 166 1.76 6.39 -15.20
N ILE A 167 2.15 7.45 -15.92
CA ILE A 167 1.22 8.53 -16.32
C ILE A 167 0.13 7.99 -17.25
N ALA A 168 0.45 7.08 -18.17
CA ALA A 168 -0.52 6.48 -19.06
C ALA A 168 -1.55 5.62 -18.30
N GLU A 169 -1.10 4.79 -17.35
CA GLU A 169 -1.98 3.98 -16.49
C GLU A 169 -2.88 4.85 -15.60
N LEU A 170 -2.31 5.90 -14.99
CA LEU A 170 -3.08 6.84 -14.17
C LEU A 170 -4.17 7.55 -14.97
N ARG A 171 -3.87 7.97 -16.21
CA ARG A 171 -4.86 8.58 -17.10
C ARG A 171 -5.99 7.62 -17.46
N GLN A 172 -5.67 6.35 -17.73
CA GLN A 172 -6.68 5.34 -18.03
C GLN A 172 -7.59 5.08 -16.82
N SER A 173 -7.01 4.93 -15.63
CA SER A 173 -7.75 4.76 -14.38
C SER A 173 -8.64 5.96 -14.05
N PHE A 174 -8.13 7.17 -14.27
CA PHE A 174 -8.90 8.42 -14.09
C PHE A 174 -10.11 8.48 -15.03
N ASN A 175 -9.91 8.22 -16.32
CA ASN A 175 -10.99 8.22 -17.32
C ASN A 175 -12.07 7.17 -16.98
N HIS A 176 -11.68 5.98 -16.51
CA HIS A 176 -12.63 4.97 -16.08
C HIS A 176 -13.47 5.44 -14.88
N LYS A 177 -12.85 6.07 -13.87
CA LYS A 177 -13.56 6.62 -12.71
C LYS A 177 -14.51 7.76 -13.11
N VAL A 178 -14.11 8.64 -14.04
CA VAL A 178 -14.98 9.69 -14.57
C VAL A 178 -16.20 9.11 -15.25
N GLN A 179 -16.04 8.05 -16.04
CA GLN A 179 -17.16 7.36 -16.67
C GLN A 179 -18.10 6.74 -15.63
N MET A 180 -17.57 6.06 -14.61
CA MET A 180 -18.40 5.52 -13.51
C MET A 180 -19.18 6.62 -12.78
N ILE A 181 -18.57 7.79 -12.54
CA ILE A 181 -19.25 8.92 -11.90
C ILE A 181 -20.38 9.43 -12.80
N ALA A 182 -20.17 9.53 -14.11
CA ALA A 182 -21.21 9.93 -15.05
C ALA A 182 -22.39 8.94 -15.05
N ASP A 183 -22.10 7.63 -15.09
CA ASP A 183 -23.12 6.58 -15.04
C ASP A 183 -23.90 6.59 -13.72
N LEU A 184 -23.21 6.78 -12.59
CA LEU A 184 -23.84 6.89 -11.26
C LEU A 184 -24.71 8.15 -11.16
N ASN A 185 -24.25 9.28 -11.69
CA ASN A 185 -25.04 10.51 -11.73
C ASN A 185 -26.28 10.36 -12.61
N GLN A 186 -26.16 9.68 -13.76
CA GLN A 186 -27.30 9.36 -14.60
C GLN A 186 -28.30 8.45 -13.87
N LYS A 187 -27.82 7.42 -13.17
CA LYS A 187 -28.67 6.56 -12.34
C LYS A 187 -29.34 7.33 -11.20
N ILE A 188 -28.64 8.27 -10.56
CA ILE A 188 -29.24 9.14 -9.53
C ILE A 188 -30.35 10.01 -10.13
N GLN A 189 -30.16 10.58 -11.32
CA GLN A 189 -31.21 11.35 -12.00
C GLN A 189 -32.40 10.50 -12.44
N GLN A 190 -32.18 9.22 -12.76
CA GLN A 190 -33.24 8.27 -13.09
C GLN A 190 -33.87 7.59 -11.87
N THR A 191 -33.25 7.70 -10.70
CA THR A 191 -33.79 7.15 -9.45
C THR A 191 -34.97 8.01 -9.04
N PRO A 192 -36.12 7.40 -8.67
CA PRO A 192 -37.25 8.17 -8.18
C PRO A 192 -36.80 9.05 -7.01
N THR A 193 -37.12 10.33 -7.09
CA THR A 193 -36.79 11.27 -6.01
C THR A 193 -37.49 10.84 -4.72
N LEU A 194 -36.97 11.29 -3.56
CA LEU A 194 -37.60 11.07 -2.25
C LEU A 194 -39.10 11.44 -2.27
N SER A 195 -39.47 12.44 -3.08
CA SER A 195 -40.87 12.86 -3.29
C SER A 195 -41.72 11.79 -3.99
N GLN A 196 -41.20 11.19 -5.07
CA GLN A 196 -41.88 10.13 -5.82
C GLN A 196 -41.97 8.83 -5.00
N PHE A 197 -40.95 8.51 -4.20
CA PHE A 197 -41.04 7.40 -3.23
C PHE A 197 -42.08 7.67 -2.14
N ARG A 198 -42.15 8.90 -1.63
CA ARG A 198 -43.15 9.28 -0.62
C ARG A 198 -44.56 9.20 -1.20
N GLU A 199 -44.75 9.61 -2.45
CA GLU A 199 -46.03 9.51 -3.15
C GLU A 199 -46.43 8.05 -3.41
N LEU A 200 -45.52 7.21 -3.91
CA LEU A 200 -45.72 5.76 -4.02
C LEU A 200 -46.03 5.11 -2.67
N ASN A 201 -45.32 5.49 -1.61
CA ASN A 201 -45.56 4.99 -0.26
C ASN A 201 -46.94 5.40 0.26
N ASN A 202 -47.39 6.63 -0.02
CA ASN A 202 -48.71 7.12 0.34
C ASN A 202 -49.83 6.42 -0.46
N ILE A 203 -49.56 6.05 -1.72
CA ILE A 203 -50.48 5.29 -2.58
C ILE A 203 -50.56 3.83 -2.11
N VAL A 204 -49.43 3.19 -1.83
CA VAL A 204 -49.34 1.76 -1.46
C VAL A 204 -49.78 1.51 -0.01
N LEU A 205 -49.46 2.41 0.92
CA LEU A 205 -49.75 2.26 2.35
C LEU A 205 -50.92 3.11 2.85
N GLY A 206 -51.65 3.77 1.94
CA GLY A 206 -52.92 4.45 2.20
C GLY A 206 -53.02 5.08 3.59
N CYS A 207 -52.36 6.22 3.79
CA CYS A 207 -52.49 7.09 4.97
C CYS A 207 -52.79 6.38 6.30
N THR A 208 -51.97 5.42 6.69
CA THR A 208 -51.75 5.16 8.12
C THR A 208 -50.30 5.42 8.39
N GLU A 209 -50.02 6.56 9.02
CA GLU A 209 -48.74 6.73 9.72
C GLU A 209 -48.57 5.49 10.60
N LEU A 210 -47.63 4.62 10.22
CA LEU A 210 -47.27 3.45 11.00
C LEU A 210 -46.77 3.97 12.35
N ASN A 211 -47.70 4.05 13.30
CA ASN A 211 -47.40 4.53 14.63
C ASN A 211 -46.64 3.42 15.34
N TYR A 212 -45.32 3.41 15.15
CA TYR A 212 -44.40 2.44 15.74
C TYR A 212 -44.55 2.39 17.27
N ASN A 213 -44.92 3.50 17.91
CA ASN A 213 -45.21 3.53 19.34
C ASN A 213 -46.47 2.72 19.68
N LYS A 214 -47.53 2.86 18.88
CA LYS A 214 -48.76 2.06 19.02
C LYS A 214 -48.49 0.58 18.77
N LEU A 215 -47.70 0.24 17.75
CA LEU A 215 -47.31 -1.15 17.48
C LEU A 215 -46.46 -1.74 18.62
N LYS A 216 -45.49 -0.98 19.14
CA LYS A 216 -44.65 -1.37 20.29
C LYS A 216 -45.50 -1.60 21.54
N GLN A 217 -46.45 -0.71 21.81
CA GLN A 217 -47.41 -0.85 22.91
C GLN A 217 -48.30 -2.09 22.74
N GLU A 218 -48.77 -2.37 21.52
CA GLU A 218 -49.65 -3.52 21.26
C GLU A 218 -48.90 -4.86 21.35
N ILE A 219 -47.70 -4.97 20.79
CA ILE A 219 -46.81 -6.14 20.96
C ILE A 219 -46.58 -6.40 22.44
N LYS A 220 -46.38 -5.33 23.21
CA LYS A 220 -46.15 -5.43 24.64
C LYS A 220 -47.40 -5.87 25.41
N ARG A 221 -48.56 -5.31 25.08
CA ARG A 221 -49.86 -5.71 25.64
C ARG A 221 -50.11 -7.19 25.41
N LEU A 222 -49.82 -7.69 24.20
CA LEU A 222 -49.94 -9.11 23.85
C LEU A 222 -48.98 -9.98 24.66
N LYS A 223 -47.70 -9.60 24.76
CA LYS A 223 -46.72 -10.31 25.61
C LYS A 223 -47.17 -10.40 27.07
N LEU A 224 -47.68 -9.31 27.65
CA LEU A 224 -48.19 -9.30 29.03
C LEU A 224 -49.47 -10.15 29.17
N LYS A 225 -50.35 -10.12 28.17
CA LYS A 225 -51.58 -10.92 28.15
C LYS A 225 -51.28 -12.42 28.24
N ASP A 226 -50.26 -12.89 27.53
CA ASP A 226 -49.89 -14.30 27.51
C ASP A 226 -48.99 -14.68 28.70
N PHE A 227 -48.13 -13.76 29.16
CA PHE A 227 -47.22 -14.01 30.27
C PHE A 227 -47.91 -14.01 31.64
N ASN A 228 -48.87 -13.11 31.89
CA ASN A 228 -49.50 -12.96 33.20
C ASN A 228 -50.24 -14.22 33.69
N PRO A 229 -51.06 -14.91 32.86
CA PRO A 229 -51.72 -16.15 33.27
C PRO A 229 -50.69 -17.22 33.67
N TYR A 230 -49.64 -17.39 32.88
CA TYR A 230 -48.56 -18.33 33.17
C TYR A 230 -47.85 -18.00 34.49
N PHE A 231 -47.51 -16.73 34.72
CA PHE A 231 -46.88 -16.31 35.96
C PHE A 231 -47.75 -16.59 37.20
N GLN A 232 -49.05 -16.29 37.13
CA GLN A 232 -49.98 -16.55 38.22
C GLN A 232 -50.15 -18.06 38.48
N GLU A 233 -50.20 -18.87 37.43
CA GLU A 233 -50.25 -20.34 37.55
C GLU A 233 -49.02 -20.89 38.29
N GLN A 234 -47.83 -20.42 37.92
CA GLN A 234 -46.58 -20.84 38.58
C GLN A 234 -46.51 -20.39 40.03
N LYS A 235 -46.97 -19.17 40.33
CA LYS A 235 -47.07 -18.66 41.70
C LYS A 235 -48.01 -19.51 42.55
N ASN A 236 -49.22 -19.77 42.07
CA ASN A 236 -50.22 -20.59 42.77
C ASN A 236 -49.73 -22.03 42.98
N THR A 237 -48.95 -22.57 42.05
CA THR A 237 -48.34 -23.90 42.17
C THR A 237 -47.27 -23.92 43.25
N PHE A 238 -46.40 -22.91 43.29
CA PHE A 238 -45.39 -22.79 44.33
C PHE A 238 -46.00 -22.58 45.73
N GLU A 239 -47.03 -21.75 45.87
CA GLU A 239 -47.74 -21.56 47.13
C GLU A 239 -48.37 -22.86 47.64
N ARG A 240 -48.96 -23.66 46.75
CA ARG A 240 -49.47 -25.00 47.09
C ARG A 240 -48.37 -25.96 47.54
N LEU A 241 -47.25 -26.01 46.81
CA LEU A 241 -46.09 -26.83 47.21
C LEU A 241 -45.54 -26.41 48.57
N MET A 242 -45.45 -25.11 48.83
CA MET A 242 -45.00 -24.58 50.11
C MET A 242 -45.98 -24.93 51.24
N ALA A 243 -47.30 -24.83 51.02
CA ALA A 243 -48.30 -25.21 52.02
C ALA A 243 -48.22 -26.72 52.34
N THR A 244 -48.13 -27.56 51.31
CA THR A 244 -47.95 -29.02 51.49
C THR A 244 -46.65 -29.33 52.23
N ALA A 245 -45.55 -28.67 51.88
CA ALA A 245 -44.28 -28.85 52.58
C ALA A 245 -44.38 -28.40 54.05
N LYS A 246 -44.99 -27.25 54.35
CA LYS A 246 -45.18 -26.81 55.73
C LYS A 246 -46.02 -27.79 56.55
N ASN A 247 -47.08 -28.35 55.96
CA ASN A 247 -47.90 -29.35 56.62
C ASN A 247 -47.12 -30.66 56.87
N LYS A 248 -46.27 -31.09 55.91
CA LYS A 248 -45.43 -32.29 56.03
C LYS A 248 -44.30 -32.13 57.06
N ALA A 249 -43.73 -30.92 57.16
CA ALA A 249 -42.69 -30.59 58.13
C ALA A 249 -43.20 -30.65 59.58
N GLY A 250 -44.47 -30.27 59.80
CA GLY A 250 -45.03 -30.08 61.14
C GLY A 250 -44.39 -28.91 61.89
N ASP A 251 -44.89 -28.59 63.07
CA ASP A 251 -44.45 -27.39 63.83
C ASP A 251 -42.96 -27.44 64.21
N SER A 252 -42.38 -28.64 64.36
CA SER A 252 -40.99 -28.83 64.76
C SER A 252 -39.97 -28.49 63.67
N LEU A 253 -40.32 -28.62 62.38
CA LEU A 253 -39.39 -28.37 61.27
C LEU A 253 -39.82 -27.22 60.36
N LYS A 254 -40.99 -26.62 60.61
CA LYS A 254 -41.52 -25.48 59.84
C LYS A 254 -40.56 -24.29 59.80
N SER A 255 -39.92 -23.96 60.92
CA SER A 255 -38.93 -22.88 61.01
C SER A 255 -37.68 -23.18 60.17
N ILE A 256 -37.26 -24.44 60.11
CA ILE A 256 -36.10 -24.89 59.31
C ILE A 256 -36.45 -24.86 57.82
N LEU A 257 -37.69 -25.22 57.44
CA LEU A 257 -38.19 -25.08 56.06
C LEU A 257 -38.28 -23.61 55.62
N ASP A 258 -38.77 -22.72 56.49
CA ASP A 258 -38.80 -21.29 56.22
C ASP A 258 -37.37 -20.73 56.07
N LEU A 259 -36.44 -21.17 56.91
CA LEU A 259 -35.02 -20.82 56.81
C LEU A 259 -34.41 -21.33 55.49
N LEU A 260 -34.69 -22.56 55.08
CA LEU A 260 -34.24 -23.13 53.81
C LEU A 260 -34.67 -22.23 52.62
N LEU A 261 -35.95 -21.86 52.58
CA LEU A 261 -36.51 -21.02 51.52
C LEU A 261 -35.94 -19.59 51.55
N GLN A 262 -35.69 -19.04 52.74
CA GLN A 262 -35.07 -17.73 52.90
C GLN A 262 -33.61 -17.72 52.44
N THR A 263 -32.83 -18.73 52.83
CA THR A 263 -31.43 -18.88 52.42
C THR A 263 -31.32 -19.05 50.91
N ASN A 264 -32.17 -19.88 50.31
CA ASN A 264 -32.20 -20.05 48.85
C ASN A 264 -32.59 -18.75 48.13
N LYS A 265 -33.54 -17.98 48.67
CA LYS A 265 -33.88 -16.65 48.14
C LYS A 265 -32.67 -15.72 48.14
N GLN A 266 -31.91 -15.66 49.23
CA GLN A 266 -30.70 -14.83 49.33
C GLN A 266 -29.61 -15.26 48.34
N ILE A 267 -29.42 -16.57 48.15
CA ILE A 267 -28.51 -17.11 47.13
C ILE A 267 -28.94 -16.64 45.74
N ILE A 268 -30.22 -16.80 45.40
CA ILE A 268 -30.76 -16.39 44.11
C ILE A 268 -30.58 -14.88 43.90
N GLU A 269 -30.89 -14.04 44.89
CA GLU A 269 -30.72 -12.59 44.82
C GLU A 269 -29.25 -12.20 44.60
N SER A 270 -28.33 -12.85 45.32
CA SER A 270 -26.89 -12.65 45.19
C SER A 270 -26.33 -13.01 43.81
N GLU A 271 -26.93 -13.99 43.11
CA GLU A 271 -26.53 -14.39 41.75
C GLU A 271 -26.88 -13.34 40.69
N TYR A 272 -27.88 -12.49 40.95
CA TYR A 272 -28.39 -11.55 39.95
C TYR A 272 -27.90 -10.11 40.11
N GLU A 273 -27.50 -9.70 41.30
CA GLU A 273 -27.16 -8.28 41.55
C GLU A 273 -25.78 -7.86 41.02
N ASN A 274 -24.99 -8.75 40.39
CA ASN A 274 -23.63 -8.46 39.90
C ASN A 274 -22.74 -7.78 40.95
N ASN A 275 -23.11 -7.87 42.22
CA ASN A 275 -22.33 -7.39 43.33
C ASN A 275 -21.22 -8.41 43.58
N ASN A 276 -20.01 -7.92 43.82
CA ASN A 276 -18.86 -8.65 44.34
C ASN A 276 -19.19 -9.24 45.74
N ASN A 277 -20.15 -10.15 45.81
CA ASN A 277 -20.41 -10.91 47.02
C ASN A 277 -19.25 -11.89 47.15
N ASN A 278 -18.38 -11.60 48.13
CA ASN A 278 -17.22 -12.40 48.47
C ASN A 278 -17.57 -13.89 48.43
N SER A 279 -16.72 -14.69 47.79
CA SER A 279 -16.84 -16.16 47.70
C SER A 279 -17.14 -16.80 49.07
N PHE A 280 -16.67 -16.17 50.15
CA PHE A 280 -16.96 -16.50 51.53
C PHE A 280 -18.46 -16.44 51.90
N THR A 281 -19.18 -15.36 51.59
CA THR A 281 -20.62 -15.21 51.92
C THR A 281 -21.47 -16.21 51.14
N ARG A 282 -21.11 -16.48 49.88
CA ARG A 282 -21.77 -17.52 49.08
C ARG A 282 -21.52 -18.92 49.67
N GLY A 283 -20.29 -19.19 50.10
CA GLY A 283 -19.93 -20.42 50.79
C GLY A 283 -20.72 -20.61 52.09
N GLN A 284 -20.91 -19.54 52.87
CA GLN A 284 -21.73 -19.57 54.09
C GLN A 284 -23.20 -19.87 53.81
N LEU A 285 -23.82 -19.19 52.84
CA LEU A 285 -25.21 -19.43 52.45
C LEU A 285 -25.41 -20.85 51.91
N GLN A 286 -24.47 -21.34 51.09
CA GLN A 286 -24.51 -22.72 50.61
C GLN A 286 -24.37 -23.73 51.75
N GLY A 287 -23.49 -23.47 52.73
CA GLY A 287 -23.36 -24.30 53.93
C GLY A 287 -24.65 -24.34 54.74
N GLN A 288 -25.28 -23.18 54.97
CA GLN A 288 -26.58 -23.09 55.67
C GLN A 288 -27.69 -23.83 54.93
N LEU A 289 -27.72 -23.72 53.59
CA LEU A 289 -28.69 -24.44 52.75
C LEU A 289 -28.52 -25.95 52.91
N THR A 290 -27.28 -26.46 52.81
CA THR A 290 -26.98 -27.88 53.00
C THR A 290 -27.37 -28.36 54.40
N THR A 291 -27.07 -27.58 55.45
CA THR A 291 -27.49 -27.93 56.83
C THR A 291 -29.01 -28.03 56.95
N CYS A 292 -29.75 -27.07 56.40
CA CYS A 292 -31.21 -27.12 56.41
C CYS A 292 -31.75 -28.33 55.64
N GLN A 293 -31.16 -28.65 54.48
CA GLN A 293 -31.52 -29.85 53.71
C GLN A 293 -31.29 -31.13 54.53
N THR A 294 -30.14 -31.28 55.17
CA THR A 294 -29.82 -32.45 56.02
C THR A 294 -30.79 -32.59 57.19
N LEU A 295 -31.17 -31.48 57.84
CA LEU A 295 -32.14 -31.51 58.95
C LEU A 295 -33.55 -31.89 58.47
N LEU A 296 -33.94 -31.43 57.28
CA LEU A 296 -35.23 -31.73 56.67
C LEU A 296 -35.30 -33.12 56.03
N GLN A 297 -34.19 -33.79 55.76
CA GLN A 297 -34.15 -35.17 55.25
C GLN A 297 -34.84 -36.19 56.18
N THR A 298 -35.07 -35.82 57.44
CA THR A 298 -35.88 -36.61 58.39
C THR A 298 -37.35 -36.73 58.01
N LYS A 299 -37.86 -35.81 57.17
CA LYS A 299 -39.28 -35.76 56.73
C LYS A 299 -39.45 -35.61 55.22
N PHE A 300 -38.42 -35.17 54.51
CA PHE A 300 -38.45 -34.94 53.07
C PHE A 300 -37.41 -35.77 52.37
N THR A 301 -37.71 -36.21 51.15
CA THR A 301 -36.68 -36.73 50.26
C THR A 301 -35.84 -35.57 49.71
N LEU A 302 -34.62 -35.88 49.28
CA LEU A 302 -33.77 -34.90 48.62
C LEU A 302 -34.44 -34.32 47.36
N GLU A 303 -35.17 -35.16 46.62
CA GLU A 303 -35.90 -34.78 45.41
C GLU A 303 -37.04 -33.78 45.70
N GLU A 304 -37.80 -33.99 46.78
CA GLU A 304 -38.86 -33.07 47.20
C GLU A 304 -38.31 -31.69 47.57
N LEU A 305 -37.20 -31.66 48.31
CA LEU A 305 -36.53 -30.41 48.68
C LEU A 305 -35.95 -29.72 47.45
N GLN A 306 -35.29 -30.47 46.56
CA GLN A 306 -34.71 -29.91 45.33
C GLN A 306 -35.80 -29.34 44.42
N SER A 307 -36.91 -30.06 44.23
CA SER A 307 -38.06 -29.58 43.46
C SER A 307 -38.62 -28.27 44.01
N LEU A 308 -38.68 -28.11 45.32
CA LEU A 308 -39.16 -26.88 45.95
C LEU A 308 -38.19 -25.70 45.69
N LEU A 309 -36.88 -25.93 45.81
CA LEU A 309 -35.85 -24.91 45.57
C LEU A 309 -35.77 -24.50 44.09
N ASP A 310 -35.87 -25.46 43.17
CA ASP A 310 -35.88 -25.21 41.74
C ASP A 310 -37.12 -24.41 41.33
N LYS A 311 -38.28 -24.75 41.90
CA LYS A 311 -39.52 -23.99 41.65
C LYS A 311 -39.44 -22.57 42.18
N GLN A 312 -38.80 -22.36 43.33
CA GLN A 312 -38.54 -21.03 43.87
C GLN A 312 -37.61 -20.22 42.94
N LYS A 313 -36.58 -20.87 42.37
CA LYS A 313 -35.66 -20.24 41.40
C LYS A 313 -36.37 -19.87 40.09
N GLU A 314 -37.22 -20.76 39.59
CA GLU A 314 -38.06 -20.50 38.41
C GLU A 314 -39.01 -19.32 38.64
N LEU A 315 -39.74 -19.32 39.76
CA LEU A 315 -40.68 -18.24 40.09
C LEU A 315 -39.97 -16.89 40.19
N ARG A 316 -38.78 -16.83 40.81
CA ARG A 316 -37.97 -15.62 40.88
C ARG A 316 -37.51 -15.11 39.51
N ARG A 317 -37.19 -16.00 38.58
CA ARG A 317 -36.87 -15.61 37.19
C ARG A 317 -38.08 -14.99 36.51
N LEU A 318 -39.26 -15.58 36.70
CA LEU A 318 -40.50 -15.07 36.12
C LEU A 318 -40.91 -13.74 36.75
N GLU A 319 -40.74 -13.55 38.05
CA GLU A 319 -40.98 -12.25 38.72
C GLU A 319 -40.14 -11.13 38.09
N LYS A 320 -38.85 -11.38 37.84
CA LYS A 320 -37.98 -10.40 37.18
C LYS A 320 -38.40 -10.12 35.74
N HIS A 321 -38.75 -11.16 34.99
CA HIS A 321 -39.25 -10.99 33.63
C HIS A 321 -40.57 -10.17 33.61
N SER A 322 -41.44 -10.40 34.60
CA SER A 322 -42.64 -9.59 34.82
C SER A 322 -42.32 -8.12 35.06
N VAL A 323 -41.35 -7.82 35.93
CA VAL A 323 -40.91 -6.45 36.22
C VAL A 323 -40.35 -5.76 34.97
N ILE A 324 -39.55 -6.45 34.16
CA ILE A 324 -39.03 -5.89 32.89
C ILE A 324 -40.18 -5.59 31.92
N LEU A 325 -41.11 -6.54 31.77
CA LEU A 325 -42.30 -6.36 30.95
C LEU A 325 -43.22 -5.26 31.50
N GLN A 326 -43.16 -4.91 32.78
CA GLN A 326 -43.97 -3.84 33.38
C GLN A 326 -43.26 -2.47 33.42
N GLN A 327 -41.94 -2.40 33.58
CA GLN A 327 -41.18 -1.14 33.69
C GLN A 327 -41.17 -0.31 32.39
N ASP A 328 -41.20 -0.97 31.23
CA ASP A 328 -41.33 -0.28 29.94
C ASP A 328 -42.76 0.28 29.68
N VAL A 329 -43.68 0.28 30.68
CA VAL A 329 -45.10 0.72 30.52
C VAL A 329 -45.25 2.22 30.78
N TYR A 330 -44.28 2.86 31.47
CA TYR A 330 -44.38 4.25 31.95
C TYR A 330 -43.22 5.17 31.51
N LYS A 331 -42.46 4.78 30.48
CA LYS A 331 -41.54 5.65 29.75
C LYS A 331 -41.88 5.60 28.28
#